data_AF-A0A3M2C281-F1
#
_entry.id   AF-A0A3M2C281-F1
#
_cell.length_a   1.000
_cell.length_b   1.000
_cell.length_c   1.000
_cell.angle_alpha   90.00
_cell.angle_beta   90.00
_cell.angle_gamma   90.00
#
_symmetry.space_group_name_H-M   'P 1'
#
loop_
_entity.id
_entity.type
_entity.pdbx_description
1 polymer ?
#
loop_
_entity_poly.entity_id
_entity_poly.type
_entity_poly.pdbx_seq_one_letter_code
_entity_poly.pdbx_strand_id
1 'polypeptide(L)'
;MSDEHGRFLRVTEIFHSIQGESTWAGRPCTFVRLTGCPLRCVWCDTEYAFHGGERMTIAKIVERAHEIGTPLVEVTGGEPLVHPGAFTLIERLADAGFTVLVETSGAVDVSGVDPRAHRIMDLKCPGSGEVARNRWENLAHLTERDEVKFVLADRTDYDWTREVIAARGLDERIREGTLGALLLSPVWGSLDPQALAAWILEDRLPVRMQVQLHKVIWGPDRTGV
;
A
#
# COMPACT_ATOMS: atom_id res chain seq x y z
N MET A 1 21.01 -14.41 -23.04
CA MET A 1 19.56 -14.22 -23.27
C MET A 1 18.82 -14.19 -21.92
N SER A 2 19.22 -13.33 -20.99
CA SER A 2 18.77 -13.39 -19.58
C SER A 2 18.42 -12.03 -18.96
N ASP A 3 18.19 -10.99 -19.76
CA ASP A 3 18.04 -9.60 -19.28
C ASP A 3 16.69 -8.93 -19.65
N GLU A 4 15.73 -9.68 -20.21
CA GLU A 4 14.42 -9.09 -20.57
C GLU A 4 13.44 -8.97 -19.40
N HIS A 5 13.59 -9.80 -18.36
CA HIS A 5 12.59 -9.98 -17.30
C HIS A 5 12.54 -8.81 -16.29
N GLY A 6 13.52 -7.91 -16.29
CA GLY A 6 13.56 -6.71 -15.43
C GLY A 6 13.33 -5.39 -16.16
N ARG A 7 13.20 -5.40 -17.49
CA ARG A 7 13.15 -4.15 -18.29
C ARG A 7 11.74 -3.59 -18.49
N PHE A 8 10.74 -4.46 -18.37
CA PHE A 8 9.34 -4.13 -18.67
C PHE A 8 8.43 -4.44 -17.51
N LEU A 9 7.38 -3.63 -17.39
CA LEU A 9 6.26 -3.86 -16.50
C LEU A 9 4.96 -3.78 -17.29
N ARG A 10 3.93 -4.49 -16.80
CA ARG A 10 2.57 -4.33 -17.30
C ARG A 10 1.88 -3.32 -16.38
N VAL A 11 1.48 -2.19 -16.95
CA VAL A 11 0.96 -1.03 -16.23
C VAL A 11 -0.50 -0.86 -16.58
N THR A 12 -1.36 -0.89 -15.57
CA THR A 12 -2.80 -0.65 -15.73
C THR A 12 -3.05 0.83 -16.03
N GLU A 13 -2.43 1.71 -15.26
CA GLU A 13 -2.56 3.16 -15.40
C GLU A 13 -1.40 3.91 -14.73
N ILE A 14 -1.12 5.10 -15.26
CA ILE A 14 -0.29 6.12 -14.60
C ILE A 14 -1.10 7.41 -14.59
N PHE A 15 -1.41 7.93 -13.41
CA PHE A 15 -2.29 9.09 -13.26
C PHE A 15 -1.84 9.99 -12.11
N HIS A 16 -2.37 11.21 -12.09
CA HIS A 16 -2.05 12.21 -11.09
C HIS A 16 -3.28 12.47 -10.22
N SER A 17 -3.14 12.34 -8.91
CA SER A 17 -4.23 12.63 -7.97
C SER A 17 -3.72 13.00 -6.57
N ILE A 18 -4.59 12.92 -5.56
CA ILE A 18 -4.25 13.10 -4.14
C ILE A 18 -4.12 11.72 -3.49
N GLN A 19 -3.03 11.52 -2.75
CA GLN A 19 -2.87 10.35 -1.88
C GLN A 19 -4.06 10.25 -0.92
N GLY A 20 -4.78 9.14 -0.99
CA GLY A 20 -6.01 8.92 -0.25
C GLY A 20 -5.82 8.29 1.13
N GLU A 21 -4.67 7.68 1.38
CA GLU A 21 -4.39 6.87 2.57
C GLU A 21 -2.95 7.13 3.07
N SER A 22 -2.53 6.43 4.13
CA SER A 22 -1.24 6.55 4.83
C SER A 22 -1.00 7.90 5.53
N THR A 23 0.18 8.08 6.12
CA THR A 23 0.61 9.39 6.63
C THR A 23 0.79 10.43 5.53
N TRP A 24 0.79 10.02 4.26
CA TRP A 24 0.91 10.88 3.08
C TRP A 24 -0.44 11.39 2.54
N ALA A 25 -1.56 11.00 3.15
CA ALA A 25 -2.89 11.41 2.76
C ALA A 25 -3.02 12.94 2.59
N GLY A 26 -3.65 13.37 1.50
CA GLY A 26 -3.85 14.78 1.17
C GLY A 26 -2.77 15.40 0.28
N ARG A 27 -1.70 14.67 -0.06
CA ARG A 27 -0.63 15.17 -0.93
C ARG A 27 -0.87 14.83 -2.41
N PRO A 28 -0.56 15.74 -3.36
CA PRO A 28 -0.46 15.39 -4.77
C PRO A 28 0.53 14.25 -4.98
N CYS A 29 0.13 13.24 -5.75
CA CYS A 29 0.87 12.00 -5.97
C CYS A 29 0.67 11.50 -7.41
N THR A 30 1.75 11.10 -8.05
CA THR A 30 1.67 10.28 -9.27
C THR A 30 1.52 8.83 -8.87
N PHE A 31 0.47 8.17 -9.34
CA PHE A 31 0.28 6.74 -9.11
C PHE A 31 0.77 5.97 -10.33
N VAL A 32 1.54 4.91 -10.08
CA VAL A 32 1.92 3.90 -11.07
C VAL A 32 1.30 2.58 -10.63
N ARG A 33 0.16 2.23 -11.25
CA ARG A 33 -0.58 1.01 -10.91
C ARG A 33 -0.18 -0.13 -11.85
N LEU A 34 0.54 -1.11 -11.31
CA LEU A 34 0.95 -2.32 -12.02
C LEU A 34 -0.20 -3.33 -12.16
N THR A 35 -0.16 -4.16 -13.19
CA THR A 35 -1.20 -5.16 -13.47
C THR A 35 -0.84 -6.53 -12.89
N GLY A 36 -1.73 -7.08 -12.06
CA GLY A 36 -1.69 -8.45 -11.58
C GLY A 36 -1.58 -8.56 -10.06
N CYS A 37 -2.41 -9.42 -9.45
CA CYS A 37 -2.36 -9.72 -8.02
C CYS A 37 -2.56 -11.22 -7.79
N PRO A 38 -1.78 -11.87 -6.90
CA PRO A 38 -1.99 -13.27 -6.54
C PRO A 38 -3.02 -13.45 -5.41
N LEU A 39 -3.64 -12.38 -4.92
CA LEU A 39 -4.69 -12.39 -3.90
C LEU A 39 -6.07 -12.12 -4.54
N ARG A 40 -7.14 -12.56 -3.88
CA ARG A 40 -8.54 -12.33 -4.22
C ARG A 40 -9.30 -11.86 -2.98
N CYS A 41 -8.85 -10.73 -2.42
CA CYS A 41 -9.47 -10.15 -1.23
C CYS A 41 -10.96 -9.88 -1.47
N VAL A 42 -11.80 -10.16 -0.48
CA VAL A 42 -13.27 -10.06 -0.58
C VAL A 42 -13.77 -8.66 -0.99
N TRP A 43 -13.04 -7.60 -0.66
CA TRP A 43 -13.39 -6.19 -0.94
C TRP A 43 -12.32 -5.47 -1.77
N CYS A 44 -11.68 -6.16 -2.71
CA CYS A 44 -10.70 -5.52 -3.58
C CYS A 44 -11.37 -4.40 -4.41
N ASP A 45 -10.93 -3.15 -4.23
CA ASP A 45 -11.42 -2.00 -5.00
C ASP A 45 -10.68 -1.82 -6.34
N THR A 46 -9.70 -2.68 -6.61
CA THR A 46 -8.84 -2.61 -7.78
C THR A 46 -8.84 -3.91 -8.60
N GLU A 47 -9.97 -4.64 -8.64
CA GLU A 47 -10.09 -5.87 -9.43
C GLU A 47 -9.79 -5.66 -10.92
N TYR A 48 -10.08 -4.45 -11.44
CA TYR A 48 -9.77 -4.09 -12.82
C TYR A 48 -8.26 -4.13 -13.15
N ALA A 49 -7.38 -4.07 -12.14
CA ALA A 49 -5.94 -4.19 -12.33
C ALA A 49 -5.45 -5.66 -12.30
N PHE A 50 -6.33 -6.67 -12.21
CA PHE A 50 -5.91 -8.08 -12.28
C PHE A 50 -5.48 -8.52 -13.69
N HIS A 51 -6.01 -7.86 -14.73
CA HIS A 51 -5.78 -8.20 -16.13
C HIS A 51 -5.66 -6.93 -16.99
N GLY A 52 -5.24 -7.06 -18.24
CA GLY A 52 -5.08 -5.91 -19.13
C GLY A 52 -3.82 -5.08 -18.83
N GLY A 53 -3.82 -3.79 -19.14
CA GLY A 53 -2.65 -2.91 -19.02
C GLY A 53 -1.72 -2.90 -20.24
N GLU A 54 -0.88 -1.86 -20.31
CA GLU A 54 0.14 -1.64 -21.35
C GLU A 54 1.49 -2.21 -20.90
N ARG A 55 2.21 -2.88 -21.81
CA ARG A 55 3.61 -3.25 -21.54
C ARG A 55 4.50 -2.02 -21.76
N MET A 56 5.08 -1.50 -20.68
CA MET A 56 5.93 -0.31 -20.70
C MET A 56 7.35 -0.66 -20.27
N THR A 57 8.35 0.04 -20.81
CA THR A 57 9.70 0.00 -20.27
C THR A 57 9.76 0.81 -18.98
N ILE A 58 10.63 0.44 -18.04
CA ILE A 58 10.86 1.23 -16.82
C ILE A 58 11.24 2.68 -17.16
N ALA A 59 12.08 2.88 -18.18
CA ALA A 59 12.46 4.22 -18.63
C ALA A 59 11.24 5.08 -19.03
N LYS A 60 10.28 4.51 -19.78
CA LYS A 60 9.04 5.20 -20.16
C LYS A 60 8.17 5.50 -18.94
N ILE A 61 8.12 4.61 -17.94
CA ILE A 61 7.36 4.86 -16.70
C ILE A 61 7.95 6.05 -15.93
N VAL A 62 9.27 6.09 -15.76
CA VAL A 62 9.97 7.19 -15.07
C VAL A 62 9.80 8.52 -15.84
N GLU A 63 9.91 8.49 -17.17
CA GLU A 63 9.65 9.65 -18.03
C GLU A 63 8.22 10.19 -17.83
N ARG A 64 7.21 9.31 -17.84
CA ARG A 64 5.81 9.69 -17.59
C ARG A 64 5.60 10.28 -16.19
N ALA A 65 6.29 9.77 -15.18
CA ALA A 65 6.24 10.35 -13.84
C ALA A 65 6.84 11.78 -13.80
N HIS A 66 7.93 12.03 -14.52
CA HIS A 66 8.50 13.37 -14.67
C HIS A 66 7.58 14.32 -15.42
N GLU A 67 6.94 13.86 -16.50
CA GLU A 67 5.99 14.68 -17.27
C GLU A 67 4.82 15.18 -16.42
N ILE A 68 4.36 14.39 -15.44
CA ILE A 68 3.31 14.80 -14.50
C ILE A 68 3.82 15.89 -13.54
N GLY A 69 5.10 15.86 -13.17
CA GLY A 69 5.76 16.96 -12.45
C GLY A 69 5.51 17.00 -10.94
N THR A 70 5.06 15.90 -10.34
CA THR A 70 4.82 15.79 -8.89
C THR A 70 5.94 15.01 -8.21
N PRO A 71 6.52 15.51 -7.09
CA PRO A 71 7.70 14.89 -6.47
C PRO A 71 7.40 13.58 -5.74
N LEU A 72 6.12 13.28 -5.47
CA LEU A 72 5.67 12.06 -4.80
C LEU A 72 5.14 11.08 -5.84
N VAL A 73 5.65 9.85 -5.82
CA VAL A 73 5.20 8.76 -6.71
C VAL A 73 4.87 7.54 -5.86
N GLU A 74 3.69 6.97 -6.05
CA GLU A 74 3.33 5.68 -5.47
C GLU A 74 3.38 4.57 -6.53
N VAL A 75 4.18 3.55 -6.27
CA VAL A 75 4.14 2.28 -7.02
C VAL A 75 3.18 1.35 -6.29
N THR A 76 2.09 1.00 -6.97
CA THR A 76 1.00 0.15 -6.48
C THR A 76 0.58 -0.80 -7.60
N GLY A 77 -0.56 -1.47 -7.53
CA GLY A 77 -1.02 -2.31 -8.63
C GLY A 77 -2.18 -3.20 -8.28
N GLY A 78 -2.26 -4.38 -8.88
CA GLY A 78 -2.48 -5.53 -8.02
C GLY A 78 -1.37 -5.60 -6.94
N GLU A 79 -0.64 -6.70 -6.83
CA GLU A 79 0.51 -6.74 -5.92
C GLU A 79 1.77 -6.28 -6.68
N PRO A 80 2.34 -5.08 -6.44
CA PRO A 80 3.47 -4.61 -7.24
C PRO A 80 4.71 -5.51 -7.10
N LEU A 81 4.95 -6.08 -5.91
CA LEU A 81 6.18 -6.82 -5.64
C LEU A 81 6.20 -8.23 -6.25
N VAL A 82 5.10 -8.74 -6.81
CA VAL A 82 5.17 -9.98 -7.62
C VAL A 82 5.96 -9.79 -8.91
N HIS A 83 6.22 -8.55 -9.31
CA HIS A 83 6.96 -8.23 -10.52
C HIS A 83 8.43 -7.94 -10.18
N PRO A 84 9.40 -8.73 -10.65
CA PRO A 84 10.82 -8.46 -10.42
C PRO A 84 11.26 -7.06 -10.90
N GLY A 85 10.68 -6.57 -12.00
CA GLY A 85 10.94 -5.22 -12.51
C GLY A 85 10.44 -4.08 -11.60
N ALA A 86 9.55 -4.34 -10.63
CA ALA A 86 9.07 -3.32 -9.72
C ALA A 86 10.19 -2.81 -8.81
N PHE A 87 11.08 -3.70 -8.34
CA PHE A 87 12.25 -3.34 -7.55
C PHE A 87 13.17 -2.37 -8.32
N THR A 88 13.45 -2.68 -9.59
CA THR A 88 14.22 -1.78 -10.48
C THR A 88 13.47 -0.47 -10.74
N LEU A 89 12.15 -0.48 -10.90
CA LEU A 89 11.37 0.75 -11.07
C LEU A 89 11.49 1.66 -9.83
N ILE A 90 11.35 1.09 -8.63
CA ILE A 90 11.44 1.82 -7.36
C ILE A 90 12.81 2.48 -7.21
N GLU A 91 13.90 1.73 -7.44
CA GLU A 91 15.27 2.25 -7.43
C GLU A 91 15.43 3.42 -8.43
N ARG A 92 14.95 3.24 -9.66
CA ARG A 92 15.09 4.24 -10.73
C ARG A 92 14.26 5.51 -10.49
N LEU A 93 13.11 5.40 -9.84
CA LEU A 93 12.34 6.57 -9.39
C LEU A 93 13.07 7.30 -8.25
N ALA A 94 13.66 6.58 -7.31
CA ALA A 94 14.44 7.18 -6.23
C ALA A 94 15.70 7.88 -6.77
N ASP A 95 16.40 7.28 -7.74
CA ASP A 95 17.55 7.90 -8.43
C ASP A 95 17.17 9.16 -9.20
N ALA A 96 15.95 9.20 -9.72
CA ALA A 96 15.38 10.36 -10.39
C ALA A 96 14.95 11.48 -9.42
N GLY A 97 15.10 11.29 -8.11
CA GLY A 97 14.83 12.28 -7.07
C GLY A 97 13.38 12.33 -6.58
N PHE A 98 12.55 11.33 -6.94
CA PHE A 98 11.20 11.22 -6.40
C PHE A 98 11.22 10.72 -4.95
N THR A 99 10.25 11.17 -4.16
CA THR A 99 9.84 10.44 -2.96
C THR A 99 8.96 9.29 -3.40
N VAL A 100 9.38 8.05 -3.12
CA VAL A 100 8.69 6.85 -3.60
C VAL A 100 7.92 6.18 -2.48
N LEU A 101 6.63 5.97 -2.68
CA LEU A 101 5.77 5.13 -1.85
C LEU A 101 5.57 3.77 -2.53
N VAL A 102 5.47 2.70 -1.75
CA VAL A 102 5.16 1.36 -2.23
C VAL A 102 4.03 0.78 -1.39
N GLU A 103 2.84 0.66 -1.99
CA GLU A 103 1.69 -0.02 -1.39
C GLU A 103 1.75 -1.51 -1.74
N THR A 104 1.87 -2.38 -0.73
CA THR A 104 2.01 -3.83 -0.90
C THR A 104 1.15 -4.60 0.10
N SER A 105 0.67 -5.78 -0.27
CA SER A 105 -0.12 -6.66 0.60
C SER A 105 0.68 -7.37 1.69
N GLY A 106 2.01 -7.27 1.65
CA GLY A 106 2.87 -8.05 2.55
C GLY A 106 2.88 -9.56 2.27
N ALA A 107 2.31 -10.01 1.15
CA ALA A 107 2.34 -11.42 0.72
C ALA A 107 3.60 -11.80 -0.07
N VAL A 108 4.42 -10.81 -0.46
CA VAL A 108 5.68 -10.98 -1.18
C VAL A 108 6.83 -10.42 -0.35
N ASP A 109 8.05 -10.90 -0.57
CA ASP A 109 9.26 -10.41 0.12
C ASP A 109 9.46 -8.90 -0.09
N VAL A 110 9.58 -8.15 1.01
CA VAL A 110 9.86 -6.70 0.96
C VAL A 110 11.34 -6.36 1.15
N SER A 111 12.21 -7.34 1.40
CA SER A 111 13.63 -7.11 1.68
C SER A 111 14.43 -6.53 0.50
N GLY A 112 13.95 -6.77 -0.73
CA GLY A 112 14.57 -6.24 -1.95
C GLY A 112 14.14 -4.81 -2.32
N VAL A 113 13.18 -4.22 -1.60
CA VAL A 113 12.72 -2.84 -1.86
C VAL A 113 13.84 -1.86 -1.52
N ASP A 114 14.08 -0.89 -2.41
CA ASP A 114 15.08 0.16 -2.19
C ASP A 114 14.83 0.86 -0.84
N PRO A 115 15.85 0.98 0.04
CA PRO A 115 15.68 1.52 1.39
C PRO A 115 15.30 3.01 1.44
N ARG A 116 15.38 3.73 0.31
CA ARG A 116 14.89 5.12 0.20
C ARG A 116 13.37 5.20 0.05
N ALA A 117 12.72 4.13 -0.37
CA ALA A 117 11.28 4.09 -0.54
C ALA A 117 10.55 3.93 0.81
N HIS A 118 9.35 4.47 0.89
CA HIS A 118 8.43 4.27 2.01
C HIS A 118 7.48 3.12 1.69
N ARG A 119 7.52 2.04 2.47
CA ARG A 119 6.60 0.91 2.30
C ARG A 119 5.36 1.13 3.16
N ILE A 120 4.20 1.00 2.53
CA ILE A 120 2.92 0.87 3.22
C ILE A 120 2.47 -0.58 3.04
N MET A 121 2.65 -1.38 4.08
CA MET A 121 2.37 -2.82 4.04
C MET A 121 1.01 -3.11 4.65
N ASP A 122 0.05 -3.50 3.82
CA ASP A 122 -1.32 -3.81 4.21
C ASP A 122 -1.48 -5.28 4.63
N LEU A 123 -1.34 -5.52 5.94
CA LEU A 123 -1.57 -6.85 6.52
C LEU A 123 -3.05 -7.21 6.42
N LYS A 124 -3.30 -8.35 5.79
CA LYS A 124 -4.65 -8.80 5.47
C LYS A 124 -5.35 -9.36 6.72
N CYS A 125 -6.40 -8.69 7.16
CA CYS A 125 -7.26 -9.14 8.26
C CYS A 125 -8.07 -10.39 7.85
N PRO A 126 -8.58 -11.19 8.81
CA PRO A 126 -9.39 -12.39 8.54
C PRO A 126 -10.53 -12.17 7.54
N GLY A 127 -11.28 -11.07 7.66
CA GLY A 127 -12.40 -10.76 6.78
C GLY A 127 -12.01 -10.71 5.31
N SER A 128 -10.75 -10.40 5.00
CA SER A 128 -10.28 -10.26 3.61
C SER A 128 -10.30 -11.59 2.86
N GLY A 129 -10.34 -12.72 3.58
CA GLY A 129 -10.17 -14.07 3.03
C GLY A 129 -8.71 -14.44 2.74
N GLU A 130 -7.75 -13.53 2.93
CA GLU A 130 -6.35 -13.70 2.53
C GLU A 130 -5.37 -13.60 3.71
N VAL A 131 -5.85 -13.67 4.96
CA VAL A 131 -5.01 -13.57 6.18
C VAL A 131 -3.84 -14.56 6.20
N ALA A 132 -4.02 -15.76 5.62
CA ALA A 132 -2.98 -16.78 5.53
C ALA A 132 -1.83 -16.42 4.57
N ARG A 133 -2.00 -15.36 3.75
CA ARG A 133 -0.99 -14.88 2.81
C ARG A 133 0.00 -13.90 3.44
N ASN A 134 -0.29 -13.39 4.63
CA ASN A 134 0.62 -12.48 5.33
C ASN A 134 1.97 -13.17 5.58
N ARG A 135 3.03 -12.60 5.03
CA ARG A 135 4.40 -13.07 5.25
C ARG A 135 5.04 -12.31 6.40
N TRP A 136 4.99 -12.90 7.59
CA TRP A 136 5.37 -12.24 8.84
C TRP A 136 6.84 -11.83 8.92
N GLU A 137 7.72 -12.51 8.18
CA GLU A 137 9.15 -12.18 8.10
C GLU A 137 9.38 -10.76 7.56
N ASN A 138 8.45 -10.24 6.76
CA ASN A 138 8.52 -8.88 6.22
C ASN A 138 8.57 -7.81 7.32
N LEU A 139 8.00 -8.07 8.50
CA LEU A 139 8.03 -7.12 9.61
C LEU A 139 9.47 -6.77 10.02
N ALA A 140 10.41 -7.71 9.94
CA ALA A 140 11.81 -7.48 10.31
C ALA A 140 12.54 -6.55 9.33
N HIS A 141 11.99 -6.32 8.14
CA HIS A 141 12.58 -5.47 7.11
C HIS A 141 12.04 -4.04 7.13
N LEU A 142 10.95 -3.78 7.87
CA LEU A 142 10.37 -2.44 8.01
C LEU A 142 11.20 -1.56 8.95
N THR A 143 11.16 -0.26 8.72
CA THR A 143 11.96 0.79 9.37
C THR A 143 11.06 1.92 9.88
N GLU A 144 11.66 2.96 10.46
CA GLU A 144 10.98 4.17 10.91
C GLU A 144 10.25 4.94 9.80
N ARG A 145 10.55 4.63 8.54
CA ARG A 145 9.93 5.23 7.35
C ARG A 145 8.67 4.52 6.88
N ASP A 146 8.48 3.29 7.33
CA ASP A 146 7.48 2.39 6.81
C ASP A 146 6.24 2.35 7.70
N GLU A 147 5.13 1.99 7.09
CA GLU A 147 3.81 1.97 7.71
C GLU A 147 3.20 0.58 7.57
N VAL A 148 2.52 0.12 8.63
CA VAL A 148 1.71 -1.11 8.57
C VAL A 148 0.25 -0.70 8.58
N LYS A 149 -0.49 -1.16 7.57
CA LYS A 149 -1.92 -0.88 7.38
C LYS A 149 -2.75 -2.12 7.67
N PHE A 150 -3.94 -1.89 8.22
CA PHE A 150 -4.99 -2.86 8.41
C PHE A 150 -6.30 -2.30 7.88
N VAL A 151 -6.94 -3.02 6.94
CA VAL A 151 -8.28 -2.70 6.46
C VAL A 151 -9.29 -3.64 7.12
N LEU A 152 -10.28 -3.06 7.80
CA LEU A 152 -11.15 -3.75 8.76
C LEU A 152 -12.60 -3.79 8.25
N ALA A 153 -13.18 -4.97 8.10
CA ALA A 153 -14.58 -5.13 7.70
C ALA A 153 -15.55 -5.00 8.89
N ASP A 154 -15.13 -5.39 10.08
CA ASP A 154 -15.98 -5.47 11.26
C ASP A 154 -15.19 -5.48 12.58
N ARG A 155 -15.88 -5.79 13.69
CA ARG A 155 -15.28 -5.90 15.02
C ARG A 155 -14.31 -7.06 15.17
N THR A 156 -14.52 -8.17 14.45
CA THR A 156 -13.63 -9.34 14.48
C THR A 156 -12.26 -8.97 13.92
N ASP A 157 -12.23 -8.27 12.79
CA ASP A 157 -10.98 -7.77 12.20
C ASP A 157 -10.27 -6.79 13.15
N TYR A 158 -11.02 -5.93 13.85
CA TYR A 158 -10.47 -5.00 14.82
C TYR A 158 -9.82 -5.70 16.01
N ASP A 159 -10.52 -6.65 16.64
CA ASP A 159 -10.00 -7.40 17.79
C ASP A 159 -8.77 -8.23 17.37
N TRP A 160 -8.80 -8.87 16.19
CA TRP A 160 -7.63 -9.54 15.62
C TRP A 160 -6.45 -8.59 15.42
N THR A 161 -6.70 -7.40 14.89
CA THR A 161 -5.66 -6.39 14.65
C THR A 161 -4.98 -5.97 15.95
N ARG A 162 -5.74 -5.76 17.02
CA ARG A 162 -5.19 -5.46 18.35
C ARG A 162 -4.29 -6.58 18.87
N GLU A 163 -4.74 -7.82 18.74
CA GLU A 163 -3.95 -9.00 19.14
C GLU A 163 -2.65 -9.09 18.35
N VAL A 164 -2.69 -8.87 17.03
CA VAL A 164 -1.50 -8.86 16.17
C VAL A 164 -0.53 -7.75 16.56
N ILE A 165 -1.03 -6.53 16.78
CA ILE A 165 -0.20 -5.39 17.18
C ILE A 165 0.57 -5.73 18.46
N ALA A 166 -0.12 -6.24 19.49
CA ALA A 166 0.51 -6.60 20.75
C ALA A 166 1.45 -7.81 20.63
N ALA A 167 0.99 -8.90 20.01
CA ALA A 167 1.75 -10.15 19.92
C ALA A 167 3.01 -10.03 19.04
N ARG A 168 3.06 -9.05 18.13
CA ARG A 168 4.20 -8.77 17.25
C ARG A 168 5.02 -7.56 17.69
N GLY A 169 4.67 -6.92 18.82
CA GLY A 169 5.36 -5.74 19.36
C GLY A 169 5.34 -4.53 18.42
N LEU A 170 4.30 -4.39 17.59
CA LEU A 170 4.22 -3.27 16.65
C LEU A 170 4.03 -1.93 17.37
N ASP A 171 3.28 -1.95 18.47
CA ASP A 171 3.09 -0.81 19.35
C ASP A 171 4.39 -0.37 20.05
N GLU A 172 5.22 -1.33 20.46
CA GLU A 172 6.56 -1.05 20.98
C GLU A 172 7.45 -0.41 19.92
N ARG A 173 7.44 -0.94 18.69
CA ARG A 173 8.18 -0.34 17.58
C ARG A 173 7.75 1.09 17.25
N ILE A 174 6.46 1.41 17.37
CA ILE A 174 5.99 2.80 17.27
C ILE A 174 6.57 3.67 18.40
N ARG A 175 6.56 3.19 19.65
CA ARG A 175 7.12 3.94 20.79
C ARG A 175 8.62 4.16 20.68
N GLU A 176 9.35 3.18 20.17
CA GLU A 176 10.80 3.25 19.95
C GLU A 176 11.18 4.03 18.69
N GLY A 177 10.21 4.34 17.83
CA GLY A 177 10.45 5.02 16.56
C GLY A 177 11.16 4.14 15.53
N THR A 178 11.01 2.80 15.61
CA THR A 178 11.54 1.84 14.62
C THR A 178 10.49 1.38 13.60
N LEU A 179 9.28 1.94 13.69
CA LEU A 179 8.19 1.85 12.72
C LEU A 179 7.52 3.22 12.62
N GLY A 180 7.13 3.65 11.41
CA GLY A 180 6.61 4.99 11.17
C GLY A 180 5.16 5.17 11.62
N ALA A 181 4.27 4.24 11.25
CA ALA A 181 2.87 4.29 11.65
C ALA A 181 2.20 2.91 11.64
N LEU A 182 1.17 2.79 12.49
CA LEU A 182 0.14 1.76 12.39
C LEU A 182 -1.16 2.42 11.93
N LEU A 183 -1.71 1.96 10.81
CA LEU A 183 -2.88 2.56 10.17
C LEU A 183 -4.07 1.61 10.24
N LEU A 184 -5.23 2.12 10.65
CA LEU A 184 -6.49 1.38 10.62
C LEU A 184 -7.47 2.10 9.69
N SER A 185 -7.95 1.38 8.67
CA SER A 185 -8.97 1.85 7.73
C SER A 185 -10.23 0.99 7.83
N PRO A 186 -11.44 1.56 7.77
CA PRO A 186 -12.64 0.76 7.56
C PRO A 186 -12.72 0.33 6.08
N VAL A 187 -13.21 -0.90 5.84
CA VAL A 187 -13.71 -1.27 4.51
C VAL A 187 -14.87 -0.34 4.15
N TRP A 188 -14.77 0.34 3.02
CA TRP A 188 -15.79 1.28 2.56
C TRP A 188 -17.17 0.63 2.49
N GLY A 189 -18.14 1.21 3.21
CA GLY A 189 -19.52 0.74 3.23
C GLY A 189 -19.77 -0.49 4.11
N SER A 190 -18.75 -1.12 4.67
CA SER A 190 -18.91 -2.28 5.58
C SER A 190 -18.76 -1.89 7.04
N LEU A 191 -17.73 -1.12 7.39
CA LEU A 191 -17.50 -0.66 8.76
C LEU A 191 -17.78 0.85 8.87
N ASP A 192 -18.66 1.22 9.79
CA ASP A 192 -18.92 2.61 10.12
C ASP A 192 -17.65 3.26 10.72
N PRO A 193 -17.12 4.35 10.11
CA PRO A 193 -15.99 5.08 10.66
C PRO A 193 -16.20 5.55 12.10
N GLN A 194 -17.42 5.91 12.50
CA GLN A 194 -17.68 6.34 13.87
C GLN A 194 -17.48 5.19 14.87
N ALA A 195 -17.90 3.97 14.50
CA ALA A 195 -17.69 2.79 15.31
C ALA A 195 -16.19 2.46 15.47
N LEU A 196 -15.44 2.48 14.36
CA LEU A 196 -14.00 2.25 14.39
C LEU A 196 -13.28 3.29 15.27
N ALA A 197 -13.63 4.57 15.13
CA ALA A 197 -13.08 5.64 15.96
C ALA A 197 -13.36 5.41 17.45
N ALA A 198 -14.60 5.03 17.79
CA ALA A 198 -14.99 4.75 19.17
C ALA A 198 -14.16 3.61 19.77
N TRP A 199 -13.96 2.51 19.04
CA TRP A 199 -13.16 1.38 19.51
C TRP A 199 -11.70 1.77 19.75
N ILE A 200 -11.07 2.48 18.80
CA ILE A 200 -9.69 2.96 18.94
C ILE A 200 -9.53 3.85 20.18
N LEU A 201 -10.48 4.76 20.42
CA LEU A 201 -10.47 5.66 21.57
C LEU A 201 -10.67 4.91 22.89
N GLU A 202 -11.57 3.92 22.92
CA GLU A 202 -11.83 3.08 24.09
C GLU A 202 -10.58 2.30 24.50
N ASP A 203 -9.91 1.66 23.54
CA ASP A 203 -8.73 0.83 23.77
C ASP A 203 -7.42 1.62 23.87
N ARG A 204 -7.44 2.92 23.53
CA ARG A 204 -6.25 3.81 23.49
C ARG A 204 -5.12 3.24 22.63
N LEU A 205 -5.48 2.63 21.50
CA LEU A 205 -4.53 1.97 20.62
C LEU A 205 -3.60 3.01 19.95
N PRO A 206 -2.27 2.82 19.89
CA PRO A 206 -1.32 3.79 19.32
C PRO A 206 -1.31 3.72 17.79
N VAL A 207 -2.45 4.04 17.18
CA VAL A 207 -2.69 3.92 15.75
C VAL A 207 -3.21 5.24 15.17
N ARG A 208 -3.10 5.36 13.86
CA ARG A 208 -3.75 6.41 13.08
C ARG A 208 -4.95 5.81 12.37
N MET A 209 -6.14 6.25 12.75
CA MET A 209 -7.33 5.96 11.95
C MET A 209 -7.28 6.76 10.65
N GLN A 210 -7.69 6.15 9.55
CA GLN A 210 -7.87 6.82 8.27
C GLN A 210 -9.18 6.39 7.60
N VAL A 211 -9.68 7.26 6.73
CA VAL A 211 -10.74 6.94 5.77
C VAL A 211 -10.12 7.03 4.38
N GLN A 212 -10.68 6.30 3.41
CA GLN A 212 -10.23 6.34 2.02
C GLN A 212 -10.62 7.70 1.41
N LEU A 213 -9.76 8.71 1.60
CA LEU A 213 -10.06 10.11 1.27
C LEU A 213 -10.44 10.28 -0.20
N HIS A 214 -9.84 9.47 -1.08
CA HIS A 214 -10.18 9.48 -2.50
C HIS A 214 -11.64 9.14 -2.77
N LYS A 215 -12.23 8.16 -2.06
CA LYS A 215 -13.64 7.80 -2.19
C LYS A 215 -14.57 8.90 -1.67
N VAL A 216 -14.11 9.65 -0.66
CA VAL A 216 -14.84 10.82 -0.14
C VAL A 216 -14.86 11.98 -1.15
N ILE A 217 -13.73 12.24 -1.83
CA ILE A 217 -13.59 13.36 -2.76
C ILE A 217 -14.27 13.07 -4.10
N TRP A 218 -14.03 11.90 -4.68
CA TRP A 218 -14.43 11.58 -6.06
C TRP A 218 -15.53 10.53 -6.19
N GLY A 219 -15.93 9.90 -5.07
CA GLY A 219 -16.85 8.78 -5.05
C GLY A 219 -16.14 7.42 -5.16
N PRO A 220 -16.77 6.33 -4.66
CA PRO A 220 -16.14 5.02 -4.55
C PRO A 220 -15.92 4.29 -5.88
N ASP A 221 -16.68 4.66 -6.92
CA ASP A 221 -16.66 3.98 -8.23
C ASP A 221 -15.74 4.66 -9.25
N ARG A 222 -15.10 5.78 -8.87
CA ARG A 222 -14.25 6.55 -9.77
C ARG A 222 -12.85 5.94 -9.82
N THR A 223 -12.39 5.59 -11.02
CA THR A 223 -11.03 5.12 -11.29
C THR A 223 -10.15 6.23 -11.86
N GLY A 224 -8.83 6.06 -11.78
CA GLY A 224 -7.86 7.04 -12.28
C GLY A 224 -7.90 8.39 -11.56
N VAL A 225 -8.29 8.36 -10.28
CA VAL A 225 -8.36 9.51 -9.35
C VAL A 225 -7.85 9.07 -7.98
#